data_AF-A0A1D2WM60-F1
#
_entry.id   AF-A0A1D2WM60-F1
#
_cell.length_a   1.000
_cell.length_b   1.000
_cell.length_c   1.000
_cell.angle_alpha   90.00
_cell.angle_beta   90.00
_cell.angle_gamma   90.00
#
_symmetry.space_group_name_H-M   'P 1'
#
loop_
_entity.id
_entity.type
_entity.pdbx_description
1 polymer ?
#
loop_
_entity_poly.entity_id
_entity_poly.type
_entity_poly.pdbx_seq_one_letter_code
_entity_poly.pdbx_strand_id
1 'polypeptide(L)'
;MDLMFDVSGLAGEKEEFSTSKKDVLKFLKIIGVDSRFVSYTPDKIYINNLRFSKFSRKRQATFNKQYPEIEVVRSSLFQKICSKSSKHLALEIKPNSLVLMPKDNFIVELIMEPYTRKYGARLVYEGDYDLMVNPLILDDQVNDIFEGIFNGEGLNFNINSNEIYPLINVPLNWINSFLEMDGQKSIENKNKNRLAASFSEFLEDVAPQYKENVVKAAKYIEKKLETEQ
;
A
#
# COMPACT_ATOMS: atom_id res chain seq x y z
N MET A 1 -31.41 -22.34 23.79
CA MET A 1 -30.08 -22.89 24.14
C MET A 1 -29.05 -21.84 23.78
N ASP A 2 -28.73 -21.00 24.76
CA ASP A 2 -27.64 -20.03 24.65
C ASP A 2 -26.32 -20.77 24.90
N LEU A 3 -25.46 -20.79 23.89
CA LEU A 3 -24.05 -21.11 24.08
C LEU A 3 -23.35 -19.86 24.62
N MET A 4 -23.44 -19.67 25.94
CA MET A 4 -22.48 -18.84 26.65
C MET A 4 -21.10 -19.47 26.47
N PHE A 5 -20.25 -18.81 25.68
CA PHE A 5 -18.81 -19.04 25.73
C PHE A 5 -18.34 -18.59 27.11
N ASP A 6 -18.17 -19.55 28.01
CA ASP A 6 -17.53 -19.34 29.29
C ASP A 6 -16.04 -19.04 29.06
N VAL A 7 -15.64 -17.81 29.37
CA VAL A 7 -14.26 -17.32 29.25
C VAL A 7 -13.47 -17.61 30.54
N SER A 8 -14.02 -18.39 31.47
CA SER A 8 -13.40 -18.71 32.77
C SER A 8 -12.10 -19.54 32.68
N GLY A 9 -11.74 -20.08 31.51
CA GLY A 9 -10.54 -20.91 31.31
C GLY A 9 -9.23 -20.18 30.98
N LEU A 10 -9.23 -18.86 30.81
CA LEU A 10 -8.03 -18.06 30.48
C LEU A 10 -7.36 -17.40 31.71
N ALA A 11 -7.77 -17.78 32.92
CA ALA A 11 -7.26 -17.23 34.18
C ALA A 11 -6.03 -17.97 34.72
N GLY A 12 -5.10 -18.37 33.85
CA GLY A 12 -3.84 -19.01 34.23
C GLY A 12 -2.69 -18.42 33.43
N GLU A 13 -1.88 -17.61 34.09
CA GLU A 13 -0.81 -16.74 33.56
C GLU A 13 -1.33 -15.42 32.95
N LYS A 14 -1.16 -14.33 33.70
CA LYS A 14 -1.20 -12.98 33.10
C LYS A 14 -0.02 -12.91 32.12
N GLU A 15 -0.23 -13.28 30.87
CA GLU A 15 0.73 -12.99 29.81
C GLU A 15 0.94 -11.47 29.80
N GLU A 16 2.10 -11.01 30.29
CA GLU A 16 2.48 -9.61 30.18
C GLU A 16 2.80 -9.31 28.73
N PHE A 17 1.88 -8.62 28.06
CA PHE A 17 2.11 -8.11 26.71
C PHE A 17 3.07 -6.92 26.77
N SER A 18 4.18 -7.01 26.03
CA SER A 18 5.03 -5.84 25.76
C SER A 18 4.49 -5.04 24.56
N THR A 19 5.09 -3.87 24.31
CA THR A 19 4.86 -3.07 23.09
C THR A 19 5.60 -3.61 21.86
N SER A 20 6.25 -4.77 21.97
CA SER A 20 6.92 -5.40 20.84
C SER A 20 5.93 -5.72 19.71
N LYS A 21 6.39 -5.61 18.46
CA LYS A 21 5.60 -5.97 17.27
C LYS A 21 4.94 -7.34 17.40
N LYS A 22 5.66 -8.34 17.93
CA LYS A 22 5.16 -9.71 18.08
C LYS A 22 3.95 -9.76 19.00
N ASP A 23 4.04 -9.08 20.14
CA ASP A 23 2.99 -9.10 21.17
C ASP A 23 1.76 -8.31 20.73
N VAL A 24 1.96 -7.14 20.11
CA VAL A 24 0.86 -6.34 19.55
C VAL A 24 0.09 -7.15 18.49
N LEU A 25 0.80 -7.81 17.57
CA LEU A 25 0.19 -8.66 16.54
C LEU A 25 -0.50 -9.90 17.13
N LYS A 26 0.07 -10.50 18.18
CA LYS A 26 -0.54 -11.61 18.92
C LYS A 26 -1.84 -11.16 19.59
N PHE A 27 -1.83 -10.00 20.23
CA PHE A 27 -3.01 -9.44 20.88
C PHE A 27 -4.12 -9.11 19.88
N LEU A 28 -3.79 -8.50 18.74
CA LEU A 28 -4.74 -8.27 17.65
C LEU A 28 -5.44 -9.57 17.23
N LYS A 29 -4.69 -10.67 17.10
CA LYS A 29 -5.25 -12.00 16.80
C LYS A 29 -6.18 -12.50 17.91
N ILE A 30 -5.79 -12.33 19.19
CA ILE A 30 -6.60 -12.75 20.36
C ILE A 30 -7.95 -12.02 20.37
N ILE A 31 -7.98 -10.72 20.10
CA ILE A 31 -9.24 -9.96 20.03
C ILE A 31 -10.02 -10.20 18.72
N GLY A 32 -9.54 -11.08 17.84
CA GLY A 32 -10.19 -11.49 16.59
C GLY A 32 -10.04 -10.50 15.44
N VAL A 33 -8.98 -9.69 15.44
CA VAL A 33 -8.58 -8.83 14.31
C VAL A 33 -7.66 -9.63 13.38
N ASP A 34 -7.93 -9.55 12.07
CA ASP A 34 -7.05 -10.12 11.05
C ASP A 34 -5.93 -9.12 10.73
N SER A 35 -4.77 -9.35 11.34
CA SER A 35 -3.58 -8.49 11.22
C SER A 35 -2.95 -8.50 9.82
N ARG A 36 -3.41 -9.35 8.90
CA ARG A 36 -3.05 -9.28 7.48
C ARG A 36 -3.63 -8.04 6.79
N PHE A 37 -4.61 -7.39 7.39
CA PHE A 37 -5.25 -6.17 6.84
C PHE A 37 -5.02 -4.95 7.73
N VAL A 38 -3.95 -4.98 8.52
CA VAL A 38 -3.49 -3.91 9.40
C VAL A 38 -2.00 -3.74 9.18
N SER A 39 -1.54 -2.51 8.96
CA SER A 39 -0.12 -2.17 8.95
C SER A 39 0.31 -1.71 10.34
N TYR A 40 1.43 -2.22 10.83
CA TYR A 40 1.97 -1.89 12.15
C TYR A 40 3.22 -1.01 12.05
N THR A 41 3.25 0.06 12.84
CA THR A 41 4.44 0.81 13.23
C THR A 41 4.53 0.84 14.77
N PRO A 42 5.68 1.24 15.36
CA PRO A 42 5.81 1.30 16.83
C PRO A 42 4.74 2.18 17.49
N ASP A 43 4.39 3.31 16.87
CA ASP A 43 3.50 4.31 17.46
C ASP A 43 2.05 4.20 16.95
N LYS A 44 1.84 3.56 15.79
CA LYS A 44 0.55 3.57 15.09
C LYS A 44 0.21 2.21 14.46
N ILE A 45 -1.08 1.91 14.40
CA ILE A 45 -1.60 0.85 13.53
C ILE A 45 -2.59 1.43 12.53
N TYR A 46 -2.39 1.09 11.27
CA TYR A 46 -3.18 1.59 10.15
C TYR A 46 -4.12 0.50 9.67
N ILE A 47 -5.40 0.83 9.51
CA ILE A 47 -6.38 -0.14 9.02
C ILE A 47 -6.42 -0.09 7.49
N ASN A 48 -5.87 -1.10 6.84
CA ASN A 48 -5.79 -1.16 5.36
C ASN A 48 -7.14 -1.52 4.75
N ASN A 49 -7.94 -2.31 5.46
CA ASN A 49 -9.30 -2.66 5.07
C ASN A 49 -10.18 -2.94 6.29
N LEU A 50 -11.21 -2.14 6.51
CA LEU A 50 -12.10 -2.28 7.67
C LEU A 50 -12.84 -3.62 7.72
N ARG A 51 -13.33 -4.08 6.56
CA ARG A 51 -14.16 -5.27 6.46
C ARG A 51 -13.33 -6.53 6.72
N PHE A 52 -12.17 -6.62 6.08
CA PHE A 52 -11.32 -7.81 6.18
C PHE A 52 -10.49 -7.86 7.46
N SER A 53 -10.05 -6.72 8.00
CA SER A 53 -9.40 -6.70 9.32
C SER A 53 -10.35 -7.12 10.44
N LYS A 54 -11.66 -7.03 10.23
CA LYS A 54 -12.70 -7.22 11.25
C LYS A 54 -12.48 -6.32 12.48
N PHE A 55 -11.77 -5.20 12.34
CA PHE A 55 -11.42 -4.35 13.47
C PHE A 55 -12.58 -3.41 13.80
N SER A 56 -13.58 -3.90 14.54
CA SER A 56 -14.74 -3.11 14.96
C SER A 56 -14.38 -2.03 15.99
N ARG A 57 -15.30 -1.07 16.23
CA ARG A 57 -15.14 -0.08 17.31
C ARG A 57 -14.99 -0.73 18.69
N LYS A 58 -15.72 -1.83 18.95
CA LYS A 58 -15.60 -2.61 20.20
C LYS A 58 -14.20 -3.21 20.36
N ARG A 59 -13.64 -3.78 19.29
CA ARG A 59 -12.27 -4.31 19.27
C ARG A 59 -11.24 -3.19 19.46
N GLN A 60 -11.46 -2.02 18.83
CA GLN A 60 -10.59 -0.86 19.02
C GLN A 60 -10.59 -0.40 20.49
N ALA A 61 -11.75 -0.31 21.13
CA ALA A 61 -11.82 0.03 22.55
C ALA A 61 -11.10 -1.01 23.43
N THR A 62 -11.09 -2.27 23.04
CA THR A 62 -10.33 -3.33 23.75
C THR A 62 -8.83 -3.18 23.52
N PHE A 63 -8.43 -2.88 22.28
CA PHE A 63 -7.04 -2.61 21.91
C PHE A 63 -6.48 -1.40 22.67
N ASN A 64 -7.18 -0.26 22.66
CA ASN A 64 -6.73 0.96 23.31
C ASN A 64 -6.62 0.83 24.84
N LYS A 65 -7.30 -0.14 25.46
CA LYS A 65 -7.13 -0.43 26.89
C LYS A 65 -5.80 -1.14 27.18
N GLN A 66 -5.34 -1.97 26.25
CA GLN A 66 -4.10 -2.72 26.37
C GLN A 66 -2.88 -1.91 25.90
N TYR A 67 -3.05 -1.14 24.82
CA TYR A 67 -2.01 -0.33 24.18
C TYR A 67 -2.52 1.12 24.01
N PRO A 68 -2.63 1.90 25.09
CA PRO A 68 -3.11 3.28 25.02
C PRO A 68 -2.16 4.21 24.24
N GLU A 69 -0.87 3.87 24.18
CA GLU A 69 0.17 4.61 23.47
C GLU A 69 0.18 4.39 21.95
N ILE A 70 -0.43 3.31 21.46
CA ILE A 70 -0.47 2.99 20.02
C ILE A 70 -1.75 3.55 19.41
N GLU A 71 -1.61 4.53 18.52
CA GLU A 71 -2.75 5.14 17.84
C GLU A 71 -3.36 4.20 16.80
N VAL A 72 -4.69 4.15 16.73
CA VAL A 72 -5.41 3.38 15.70
C VAL A 72 -5.91 4.30 14.59
N VAL A 73 -5.21 4.30 13.46
CA VAL A 73 -5.51 5.15 12.30
C VAL A 73 -6.55 4.48 11.38
N ARG A 74 -7.75 5.07 11.33
CA ARG A 74 -8.87 4.61 10.48
C ARG A 74 -9.15 5.58 9.33
N SER A 75 -8.15 5.80 8.49
CA SER A 75 -8.29 6.67 7.32
C SER A 75 -9.02 5.97 6.17
N SER A 76 -10.08 6.58 5.64
CA SER A 76 -10.78 6.10 4.44
C SER A 76 -9.93 6.27 3.19
N LEU A 77 -9.12 7.33 3.13
CA LEU A 77 -8.18 7.58 2.04
C LEU A 77 -7.07 6.52 2.01
N PHE A 78 -6.48 6.19 3.16
CA PHE A 78 -5.50 5.11 3.25
C PHE A 78 -6.09 3.75 2.82
N GLN A 79 -7.33 3.45 3.22
CA GLN A 79 -8.02 2.24 2.79
C GLN A 79 -8.24 2.19 1.26
N LYS A 80 -8.53 3.34 0.62
CA LYS A 80 -8.61 3.44 -0.84
C LYS A 80 -7.26 3.19 -1.50
N ILE A 81 -6.18 3.78 -0.99
CA ILE A 81 -4.79 3.57 -1.46
C ILE A 81 -4.44 2.08 -1.37
N CYS A 82 -4.65 1.46 -0.20
CA CYS A 82 -4.41 0.03 0.02
C CYS A 82 -5.23 -0.86 -0.91
N SER A 83 -6.49 -0.49 -1.18
CA SER A 83 -7.38 -1.24 -2.09
C SER A 83 -6.96 -1.14 -3.55
N LYS A 84 -6.37 -0.02 -3.98
CA LYS A 84 -5.77 0.10 -5.32
C LYS A 84 -4.46 -0.68 -5.41
N SER A 85 -3.60 -0.56 -4.39
CA SER A 85 -2.30 -1.22 -4.33
C SER A 85 -2.44 -2.76 -4.34
N SER A 86 -3.39 -3.28 -3.56
CA SER A 86 -3.56 -4.74 -3.40
C SER A 86 -3.96 -5.47 -4.67
N LYS A 87 -4.68 -4.82 -5.59
CA LYS A 87 -5.06 -5.42 -6.89
C LYS A 87 -3.86 -5.80 -7.74
N HIS A 88 -2.79 -5.01 -7.66
CA HIS A 88 -1.57 -5.29 -8.39
C HIS A 88 -0.65 -6.22 -7.59
N LEU A 89 -0.41 -5.91 -6.32
CA LEU A 89 0.50 -6.69 -5.47
C LEU A 89 0.08 -8.15 -5.27
N ALA A 90 -1.22 -8.47 -5.34
CA ALA A 90 -1.70 -9.85 -5.23
C ALA A 90 -1.31 -10.74 -6.42
N LEU A 91 -0.95 -10.14 -7.56
CA LEU A 91 -0.52 -10.87 -8.77
C LEU A 91 1.00 -11.08 -8.77
N GLU A 92 1.75 -10.15 -8.18
CA GLU A 92 3.22 -10.12 -8.29
C GLU A 92 3.93 -10.82 -7.12
N ILE A 93 3.40 -10.71 -5.89
CA ILE A 93 4.11 -11.21 -4.70
C ILE A 93 3.86 -12.71 -4.53
N LYS A 94 4.94 -13.50 -4.68
CA LYS A 94 4.92 -14.93 -4.39
C LYS A 94 5.12 -15.20 -2.89
N PRO A 95 4.66 -16.35 -2.37
CA PRO A 95 4.90 -16.73 -0.99
C PRO A 95 6.40 -16.79 -0.65
N ASN A 96 6.78 -16.26 0.52
CA ASN A 96 8.12 -16.25 1.09
C ASN A 96 9.22 -15.50 0.29
N SER A 97 8.83 -14.70 -0.70
CA SER A 97 9.77 -13.89 -1.49
C SER A 97 10.58 -12.91 -0.64
N LEU A 98 11.84 -12.72 -1.01
CA LEU A 98 12.71 -11.64 -0.57
C LEU A 98 12.41 -10.40 -1.40
N VAL A 99 11.95 -9.34 -0.74
CA VAL A 99 11.49 -8.11 -1.38
C VAL A 99 12.37 -6.96 -0.94
N LEU A 100 13.14 -6.38 -1.86
CA LEU A 100 13.97 -5.22 -1.61
C LEU A 100 13.12 -3.95 -1.55
N MET A 101 13.19 -3.25 -0.42
CA MET A 101 12.45 -2.01 -0.16
C MET A 101 13.23 -0.79 -0.66
N PRO A 102 12.55 0.24 -1.21
CA PRO A 102 13.19 1.52 -1.50
C PRO A 102 13.59 2.21 -0.18
N LYS A 103 14.66 3.01 -0.23
CA LYS A 103 15.05 3.87 0.89
C LYS A 103 14.01 4.97 1.11
N ASP A 104 13.75 5.28 2.37
CA ASP A 104 13.00 6.46 2.82
C ASP A 104 11.61 6.66 2.17
N ASN A 105 10.84 5.58 2.03
CA ASN A 105 9.47 5.68 1.48
C ASN A 105 8.41 5.12 2.44
N PHE A 106 7.95 5.99 3.34
CA PHE A 106 7.01 5.65 4.41
C PHE A 106 5.71 5.00 3.92
N ILE A 107 5.08 5.54 2.87
CA ILE A 107 3.80 5.00 2.37
C ILE A 107 3.98 3.60 1.79
N VAL A 108 5.10 3.34 1.10
CA VAL A 108 5.43 2.02 0.57
C VAL A 108 5.70 1.03 1.70
N GLU A 109 6.44 1.44 2.73
CA GLU A 109 6.65 0.62 3.92
C GLU A 109 5.31 0.22 4.55
N LEU A 110 4.42 1.19 4.78
CA LEU A 110 3.08 0.92 5.31
C LEU A 110 2.31 -0.07 4.43
N ILE A 111 2.32 0.09 3.11
CA ILE A 111 1.58 -0.79 2.20
C ILE A 111 2.16 -2.21 2.21
N MET A 112 3.48 -2.35 2.24
CA MET A 112 4.19 -3.63 2.15
C MET A 112 4.22 -4.39 3.47
N GLU A 113 4.14 -3.71 4.61
CA GLU A 113 4.25 -4.31 5.94
C GLU A 113 3.30 -5.52 6.18
N PRO A 114 2.01 -5.49 5.82
CA PRO A 114 1.11 -6.64 5.98
C PRO A 114 1.43 -7.82 5.06
N TYR A 115 2.19 -7.63 3.98
CA TYR A 115 2.55 -8.71 3.06
C TYR A 115 3.53 -9.71 3.70
N THR A 116 4.25 -9.27 4.74
CA THR A 116 5.01 -10.17 5.63
C THR A 116 4.14 -11.23 6.29
N ARG A 117 2.85 -10.92 6.53
CA ARG A 117 1.87 -11.85 7.13
C ARG A 117 0.94 -12.50 6.12
N LYS A 118 0.61 -11.82 5.02
CA LYS A 118 -0.25 -12.39 3.97
C LYS A 118 0.44 -13.54 3.23
N TYR A 119 1.71 -13.33 2.89
CA TYR A 119 2.46 -14.24 2.01
C TYR A 119 3.78 -14.70 2.62
N GLY A 120 4.12 -14.30 3.85
CA GLY A 120 5.43 -14.60 4.42
C GLY A 120 6.57 -13.83 3.77
N ALA A 121 6.27 -12.74 3.04
CA ALA A 121 7.30 -11.94 2.36
C ALA A 121 8.33 -11.40 3.37
N ARG A 122 9.60 -11.44 2.99
CA ARG A 122 10.71 -10.92 3.80
C ARG A 122 11.17 -9.61 3.18
N LEU A 123 10.91 -8.51 3.88
CA LEU A 123 11.33 -7.18 3.45
C LEU A 123 12.80 -6.99 3.82
N VAL A 124 13.64 -6.72 2.82
CA VAL A 124 15.08 -6.47 2.97
C VAL A 124 15.40 -5.06 2.47
N TYR A 125 16.48 -4.47 2.98
CA TYR A 125 16.90 -3.10 2.64
C TYR A 125 18.25 -3.05 1.90
N GLU A 126 18.93 -4.19 1.83
CA GLU A 126 20.21 -4.41 1.18
C GLU A 126 20.43 -5.91 0.95
N GLY A 127 21.38 -6.27 0.08
CA GLY A 127 21.74 -7.66 -0.22
C GLY A 127 20.87 -8.32 -1.29
N ASP A 128 20.80 -9.65 -1.26
CA ASP A 128 20.11 -10.47 -2.26
C ASP A 128 18.57 -10.38 -2.14
N TYR A 129 17.89 -10.33 -3.28
CA TYR A 129 16.43 -10.21 -3.36
C TYR A 129 15.86 -10.95 -4.57
N ASP A 130 14.58 -11.34 -4.48
CA ASP A 130 13.82 -11.92 -5.59
C ASP A 130 13.09 -10.83 -6.39
N LEU A 131 12.56 -9.83 -5.68
CA LEU A 131 11.76 -8.74 -6.23
C LEU A 131 12.24 -7.40 -5.65
N MET A 132 12.25 -6.35 -6.48
CA MET A 132 12.53 -4.98 -6.05
C MET A 132 11.25 -4.15 -6.03
N VAL A 133 11.03 -3.40 -4.96
CA VAL A 133 9.89 -2.47 -4.89
C VAL A 133 10.25 -1.17 -5.58
N ASN A 134 9.50 -0.82 -6.62
CA ASN A 134 9.57 0.46 -7.28
C ASN A 134 8.39 1.36 -6.83
N PRO A 135 8.66 2.53 -6.23
CA PRO A 135 7.62 3.43 -5.73
C PRO A 135 6.95 4.26 -6.84
N LEU A 136 7.03 3.84 -8.11
CA LEU A 136 6.38 4.53 -9.23
C LEU A 136 4.89 4.74 -8.96
N ILE A 137 4.44 5.99 -9.10
CA ILE A 137 3.07 6.42 -8.87
C ILE A 137 2.33 6.64 -10.21
N LEU A 138 1.00 6.76 -10.15
CA LEU A 138 0.17 6.93 -11.34
C LEU A 138 0.55 8.20 -12.14
N ASP A 139 0.78 9.31 -11.44
CA ASP A 139 1.10 10.60 -12.05
C ASP A 139 2.45 10.56 -12.80
N ASP A 140 3.48 9.93 -12.21
CA ASP A 140 4.78 9.72 -12.87
C ASP A 140 4.61 8.89 -14.14
N GLN A 141 3.85 7.78 -14.08
CA GLN A 141 3.60 6.93 -15.25
C GLN A 141 2.91 7.70 -16.39
N VAL A 142 1.95 8.56 -16.07
CA VAL A 142 1.25 9.36 -17.07
C VAL A 142 2.19 10.40 -17.68
N ASN A 143 3.03 11.03 -16.86
CA ASN A 143 4.03 11.98 -17.35
C ASN A 143 5.07 11.31 -18.25
N ASP A 144 5.56 10.11 -17.90
CA ASP A 144 6.49 9.33 -18.72
C ASP A 144 5.89 9.01 -20.11
N ILE A 145 4.60 8.65 -20.15
CA ILE A 145 3.88 8.40 -21.42
C ILE A 145 3.80 9.68 -22.26
N PHE A 146 3.40 10.80 -21.66
CA PHE A 146 3.31 12.06 -22.40
C PHE A 146 4.66 12.57 -22.86
N GLU A 147 5.69 12.46 -22.04
CA GLU A 147 7.06 12.80 -22.42
C GLU A 147 7.52 11.98 -23.63
N GLY A 148 7.32 10.66 -23.62
CA GLY A 148 7.65 9.80 -24.76
C GLY A 148 6.92 10.21 -26.05
N ILE A 149 5.62 10.55 -25.94
CA ILE A 149 4.83 11.03 -27.08
C ILE A 149 5.39 12.36 -27.60
N PHE A 150 5.70 13.31 -26.73
CA PHE A 150 6.18 14.64 -27.11
C PHE A 150 7.61 14.63 -27.68
N ASN A 151 8.45 13.71 -27.20
CA ASN A 151 9.80 13.51 -27.73
C ASN A 151 9.81 12.70 -29.03
N GLY A 152 8.67 12.15 -29.46
CA GLY A 152 8.59 11.29 -30.63
C GLY A 152 9.15 9.88 -30.42
N GLU A 153 9.37 9.48 -29.17
CA GLU A 153 9.86 8.16 -28.75
C GLU A 153 8.72 7.12 -28.67
N GLY A 154 7.47 7.58 -28.64
CA GLY A 154 6.28 6.72 -28.57
C GLY A 154 5.81 6.51 -27.13
N LEU A 155 5.28 5.32 -26.84
CA LEU A 155 4.78 4.97 -25.51
C LEU A 155 5.92 4.38 -24.67
N ASN A 156 6.33 5.09 -23.62
CA ASN A 156 7.38 4.63 -22.72
C ASN A 156 6.78 3.85 -21.53
N PHE A 157 6.92 2.52 -21.53
CA PHE A 157 6.53 1.66 -20.42
C PHE A 157 7.70 0.78 -19.96
N ASN A 158 8.43 1.27 -18.96
CA ASN A 158 9.46 0.47 -18.32
C ASN A 158 8.87 -0.27 -17.12
N ILE A 159 8.07 -1.32 -17.37
CA ILE A 159 7.66 -2.27 -16.33
C ILE A 159 8.62 -3.45 -16.36
N ASN A 160 9.45 -3.58 -15.33
CA ASN A 160 10.41 -4.65 -15.18
C ASN A 160 9.76 -5.86 -14.49
N SER A 161 10.04 -7.07 -15.00
CA SER A 161 9.48 -8.32 -14.48
C SER A 161 10.00 -8.73 -13.10
N ASN A 162 11.12 -8.15 -12.66
CA ASN A 162 11.70 -8.33 -11.32
C ASN A 162 11.31 -7.19 -10.35
N GLU A 163 10.46 -6.26 -10.78
CA GLU A 163 9.98 -5.15 -9.96
C GLU A 163 8.50 -5.33 -9.60
N ILE A 164 8.14 -4.80 -8.43
CA ILE A 164 6.74 -4.66 -8.02
C ILE A 164 6.44 -3.19 -7.77
N TYR A 165 5.23 -2.77 -8.15
CA TYR A 165 4.87 -1.34 -8.15
C TYR A 165 3.65 -1.05 -7.25
N PRO A 166 3.83 -0.97 -5.92
CA PRO A 166 2.72 -0.77 -4.97
C PRO A 166 1.82 0.42 -5.30
N LEU A 167 2.38 1.49 -5.86
CA LEU A 167 1.70 2.78 -6.07
C LEU A 167 1.32 3.06 -7.52
N ILE A 168 1.54 2.14 -8.46
CA ILE A 168 1.40 2.40 -9.92
C ILE A 168 0.03 2.90 -10.35
N ASN A 169 -1.02 2.56 -9.59
CA ASN A 169 -2.39 3.01 -9.87
C ASN A 169 -2.91 4.04 -8.85
N VAL A 170 -2.04 4.54 -7.97
CA VAL A 170 -2.38 5.46 -6.89
C VAL A 170 -1.98 6.89 -7.29
N PRO A 171 -2.94 7.83 -7.32
CA PRO A 171 -2.65 9.23 -7.60
C PRO A 171 -1.74 9.90 -6.55
N LEU A 172 -0.87 10.81 -6.98
CA LEU A 172 0.02 11.58 -6.10
C LEU A 172 -0.77 12.37 -5.04
N ASN A 173 -1.87 13.02 -5.45
CA ASN A 173 -2.68 13.82 -4.54
C ASN A 173 -3.27 12.99 -3.39
N TRP A 174 -3.66 11.73 -3.64
CA TRP A 174 -4.14 10.83 -2.58
C TRP A 174 -3.04 10.49 -1.59
N ILE A 175 -1.82 10.25 -2.08
CA ILE A 175 -0.66 9.94 -1.25
C ILE A 175 -0.32 11.15 -0.39
N ASN A 176 -0.15 12.32 -1.00
CA ASN A 176 0.25 13.54 -0.28
C ASN A 176 -0.82 14.00 0.71
N SER A 177 -2.11 13.95 0.36
CA SER A 177 -3.17 14.26 1.33
C SER A 177 -3.18 13.29 2.51
N PHE A 178 -2.88 12.00 2.30
CA PHE A 178 -2.76 11.06 3.40
C PHE A 178 -1.52 11.33 4.27
N LEU A 179 -0.38 11.58 3.65
CA LEU A 179 0.88 11.88 4.36
C LEU A 179 0.75 13.14 5.20
N GLU A 180 0.15 14.20 4.66
CA GLU A 180 -0.14 15.44 5.39
C GLU A 180 -1.04 15.20 6.61
N MET A 181 -2.14 14.46 6.44
CA MET A 181 -3.02 14.08 7.56
C MET A 181 -2.31 13.27 8.64
N ASP A 182 -1.28 12.51 8.27
CA ASP A 182 -0.51 11.66 9.20
C ASP A 182 0.74 12.36 9.78
N GLY A 183 0.98 13.63 9.41
CA GLY A 183 2.13 14.41 9.86
C GLY A 183 3.46 14.03 9.19
N GLN A 184 3.40 13.39 8.03
CA GLN A 184 4.55 12.90 7.26
C GLN A 184 4.92 13.86 6.13
N LYS A 185 6.15 13.76 5.64
CA LYS A 185 6.62 14.56 4.49
C LYS A 185 5.93 14.10 3.21
N SER A 186 5.42 15.06 2.44
CA SER A 186 4.92 14.82 1.08
C SER A 186 6.02 14.28 0.16
N ILE A 187 5.60 13.53 -0.84
CA ILE A 187 6.47 13.08 -1.94
C ILE A 187 6.26 13.97 -3.17
N GLU A 188 7.27 14.03 -4.03
CA GLU A 188 7.21 14.73 -5.31
C GLU A 188 7.13 13.73 -6.46
N ASN A 189 6.59 14.17 -7.59
CA ASN A 189 6.78 13.47 -8.86
C ASN A 189 8.27 13.35 -9.16
N LYS A 190 8.70 12.15 -9.57
CA LYS A 190 10.05 11.93 -10.09
C LYS A 190 10.20 12.54 -11.47
N ASN A 191 9.18 12.43 -12.32
CA ASN A 191 9.22 13.04 -13.65
C ASN A 191 8.85 14.54 -13.55
N LYS A 192 9.84 15.39 -13.85
CA LYS A 192 9.74 16.86 -13.82
C LYS A 192 9.64 17.48 -15.22
N ASN A 193 9.32 16.72 -16.26
CA ASN A 193 9.13 17.25 -17.61
C ASN A 193 7.99 18.27 -17.61
N ARG A 194 8.34 19.54 -17.87
CA ARG A 194 7.43 20.67 -17.74
C ARG A 194 6.28 20.62 -18.75
N LEU A 195 6.52 20.12 -19.96
CA LEU A 195 5.48 20.02 -21.00
C LEU A 195 4.48 18.92 -20.64
N ALA A 196 4.97 17.74 -20.24
CA ALA A 196 4.13 16.65 -19.76
C ALA A 196 3.29 17.09 -18.54
N ALA A 197 3.92 17.72 -17.55
CA ALA A 197 3.22 18.22 -16.37
C ALA A 197 2.14 19.26 -16.70
N SER A 198 2.45 20.23 -17.58
CA SER A 198 1.47 21.25 -18.01
C SER A 198 0.30 20.64 -18.78
N PHE A 199 0.56 19.62 -19.60
CA PHE A 199 -0.51 18.92 -20.33
C PHE A 199 -1.39 18.07 -19.40
N SER A 200 -0.76 17.40 -18.43
CA SER A 200 -1.44 16.67 -17.36
C SER A 200 -2.38 17.59 -16.55
N GLU A 201 -1.94 18.80 -16.20
CA GLU A 201 -2.76 19.80 -15.51
C GLU A 201 -3.97 20.21 -16.36
N PHE A 202 -3.74 20.53 -17.64
CA PHE A 202 -4.83 20.86 -18.57
C PHE A 202 -5.87 19.74 -18.68
N LEU A 203 -5.44 18.47 -18.75
CA LEU A 203 -6.35 17.34 -18.86
C LEU A 203 -7.12 17.07 -17.57
N GLU A 204 -6.60 17.46 -16.41
CA GLU A 204 -7.30 17.30 -15.14
C GLU A 204 -8.59 18.14 -15.10
N ASP A 205 -8.55 19.33 -15.69
CA ASP A 205 -9.70 20.23 -15.82
C ASP A 205 -10.75 19.74 -16.82
N VAL A 206 -10.30 19.07 -17.89
CA VAL A 206 -11.17 18.61 -18.99
C VAL A 206 -11.77 17.23 -18.71
N ALA A 207 -11.00 16.32 -18.11
CA ALA A 207 -11.37 14.92 -17.95
C ALA A 207 -10.83 14.35 -16.61
N PRO A 208 -11.65 14.32 -15.54
CA PRO A 208 -11.20 13.95 -14.18
C PRO A 208 -10.57 12.55 -14.03
N GLN A 209 -10.81 11.65 -14.99
CA GLN A 209 -10.30 10.28 -14.99
C GLN A 209 -9.21 10.04 -16.04
N TYR A 210 -8.64 11.10 -16.63
CA TYR A 210 -7.70 10.98 -17.74
C TYR A 210 -6.50 10.11 -17.38
N LYS A 211 -5.92 10.23 -16.16
CA LYS A 211 -4.74 9.46 -15.73
C LYS A 211 -4.95 7.95 -15.90
N GLU A 212 -6.08 7.45 -15.41
CA GLU A 212 -6.43 6.03 -15.55
C GLU A 212 -6.72 5.64 -17.00
N ASN A 213 -7.33 6.55 -17.78
CA ASN A 213 -7.66 6.29 -19.17
C ASN A 213 -6.42 6.26 -20.07
N VAL A 214 -5.46 7.16 -19.83
CA VAL A 214 -4.16 7.20 -20.53
C VAL A 214 -3.42 5.89 -20.30
N VAL A 215 -3.25 5.47 -19.04
CA VAL A 215 -2.57 4.20 -18.73
C VAL A 215 -3.29 3.00 -19.34
N LYS A 216 -4.64 2.95 -19.30
CA LYS A 216 -5.40 1.86 -19.94
C LYS A 216 -5.25 1.85 -21.44
N ALA A 217 -5.36 3.00 -22.09
CA ALA A 217 -5.25 3.13 -23.54
C ALA A 217 -3.85 2.72 -24.01
N ALA A 218 -2.83 3.20 -23.31
CA ALA A 218 -1.45 2.93 -23.66
C ALA A 218 -1.09 1.44 -23.42
N LYS A 219 -1.55 0.80 -22.33
CA LYS A 219 -1.45 -0.67 -22.15
C LYS A 219 -2.18 -1.48 -23.24
N TYR A 220 -3.31 -0.99 -23.72
CA TYR A 220 -4.06 -1.65 -24.79
C TYR A 220 -3.30 -1.60 -26.12
N ILE A 221 -2.66 -0.47 -26.42
CA ILE A 221 -1.85 -0.30 -27.63
C ILE A 221 -0.64 -1.23 -27.58
N GLU A 222 0.10 -1.27 -26.47
CA GLU A 222 1.25 -2.19 -26.32
C GLU A 222 0.87 -3.65 -26.54
N LYS A 223 -0.19 -4.11 -25.88
CA LYS A 223 -0.64 -5.49 -26.03
C LYS A 223 -1.00 -5.84 -27.47
N LYS A 224 -1.52 -4.89 -28.24
CA LYS A 224 -1.81 -5.10 -29.66
C LYS A 224 -0.52 -5.20 -30.49
N LEU A 225 0.45 -4.33 -30.23
CA LEU A 225 1.74 -4.34 -30.92
C LEU A 225 2.50 -5.66 -30.67
N GLU A 226 2.45 -6.20 -29.45
CA GLU A 226 3.04 -7.51 -29.13
C GLU A 226 2.37 -8.68 -29.87
N THR A 227 1.06 -8.61 -30.11
CA THR A 227 0.33 -9.68 -30.83
C THR A 227 0.46 -9.63 -32.34
N GLU A 228 0.98 -8.53 -32.89
CA GLU A 228 1.18 -8.33 -34.34
C GLU A 228 2.64 -8.62 -34.79
N GLN A 229 3.52 -9.01 -33.84
CA GLN A 229 4.89 -9.48 -34.09
C GLN A 229 4.98 -11.01 -34.09
#